data_AF-A0A0F6IJQ9-F1
#
_entry.id   AF-A0A0F6IJQ9-F1
#
_cell.length_a   1.000
_cell.length_b   1.000
_cell.length_c   1.000
_cell.angle_alpha   90.00
_cell.angle_beta   90.00
_cell.angle_gamma   90.00
#
_symmetry.space_group_name_H-M   'P 1'
#
loop_
_entity.id
_entity.type
_entity.pdbx_description
1 polymer ?
#
loop_
_entity_poly.entity_id
_entity_poly.type
_entity_poly.pdbx_seq_one_letter_code
_entity_poly.pdbx_strand_id
1 'polypeptide(L)'
;MSAVLGGAASKALGSRLPKPNVNVPGGGKAIVTNRPDFIVSPNGTAFPVPKGATGPTPVINLNGKITGSGYTGGKGGANGQVNTMRIMDPTPAKGNSPGYPNGYIKYMNNVKQGVDPYTGKTLPNTKNHFGIN
;
A
#
# COMPACT_ATOMS: atom_id res chain seq x y z
N MET A 1 -36.76 58.34 34.64
CA MET A 1 -35.28 58.44 34.55
C MET A 1 -34.73 57.23 35.27
N SER A 2 -34.43 56.14 34.56
CA SER A 2 -33.19 55.84 33.82
C SER A 2 -32.09 55.26 34.72
N ALA A 3 -31.56 54.13 34.22
CA ALA A 3 -30.70 53.12 34.83
C ALA A 3 -29.31 53.58 35.30
N VAL A 4 -28.60 52.68 36.00
CA VAL A 4 -27.15 52.34 35.87
C VAL A 4 -26.94 51.13 36.81
N LEU A 5 -26.73 49.92 36.29
CA LEU A 5 -25.49 49.33 35.74
C LEU A 5 -24.47 48.95 36.84
N GLY A 6 -24.20 47.65 36.97
CA GLY A 6 -23.16 47.12 37.84
C GLY A 6 -23.18 45.59 37.89
N GLY A 7 -22.86 44.95 36.76
CA GLY A 7 -22.79 43.51 36.64
C GLY A 7 -21.59 42.90 37.37
N ALA A 8 -21.80 41.73 37.97
CA ALA A 8 -20.75 40.80 38.31
C ALA A 8 -21.27 39.36 38.10
N ALA A 9 -21.31 38.94 36.83
CA ALA A 9 -21.51 37.54 36.47
C ALA A 9 -20.21 36.77 36.78
N SER A 10 -20.01 36.43 38.05
CA SER A 10 -18.97 35.47 38.44
C SER A 10 -19.48 34.05 38.21
N LYS A 11 -18.60 33.23 37.64
CA LYS A 11 -18.73 31.79 37.32
C LYS A 11 -19.19 31.51 35.90
N ALA A 12 -18.24 31.65 34.97
CA ALA A 12 -18.14 30.73 33.86
C ALA A 12 -18.22 29.29 34.41
N LEU A 13 -19.35 28.62 34.16
CA LEU A 13 -19.40 27.17 34.13
C LEU A 13 -18.41 26.74 33.04
N GLY A 14 -17.15 26.55 33.42
CA GLY A 14 -16.24 25.73 32.65
C GLY A 14 -16.86 24.33 32.62
N SER A 15 -17.62 24.06 31.56
CA SER A 15 -18.09 22.74 31.18
C SER A 15 -16.84 21.87 30.99
N ARG A 16 -16.36 21.30 32.09
CA ARG A 16 -15.51 20.12 32.07
C ARG A 16 -16.39 18.98 31.59
N LEU A 17 -16.66 18.95 30.28
CA LEU A 17 -17.11 17.73 29.65
C LEU A 17 -16.10 16.64 30.06
N PRO A 18 -16.56 15.48 30.55
CA PRO A 18 -15.68 14.36 30.81
C PRO A 18 -14.88 14.07 29.54
N LYS A 19 -13.55 14.02 29.65
CA LYS A 19 -12.73 13.58 28.52
C LYS A 19 -13.19 12.18 28.13
N PRO A 20 -13.55 11.93 26.86
CA PRO A 20 -13.88 10.58 26.41
C PRO A 20 -12.72 9.64 26.75
N ASN A 21 -13.00 8.58 27.50
CA ASN A 21 -12.03 7.51 27.70
C ASN A 21 -12.01 6.67 26.43
N VAL A 22 -11.25 7.14 25.44
CA VAL A 22 -10.96 6.35 24.24
C VAL A 22 -9.85 5.36 24.62
N ASN A 23 -10.24 4.11 24.86
CA ASN A 23 -9.31 2.99 24.81
C ASN A 23 -8.91 2.80 23.34
N VAL A 24 -7.99 3.65 22.87
CA VAL A 24 -7.28 3.44 21.61
C VAL A 24 -6.21 2.39 21.90
N PRO A 25 -6.21 1.22 21.24
CA PRO A 25 -5.14 0.24 21.37
C PRO A 25 -3.83 0.77 20.76
N GLY A 26 -3.18 1.69 21.46
CA GLY A 26 -1.88 2.26 21.11
C GLY A 26 -0.78 1.41 21.71
N GLY A 27 -0.47 0.27 21.08
CA GLY A 27 0.59 -0.64 21.55
C GLY A 27 1.36 -1.38 20.45
N GLY A 28 1.01 -1.21 19.18
CA GLY A 28 1.88 -1.64 18.09
C GLY A 28 2.92 -0.55 17.85
N LYS A 29 4.21 -0.84 18.05
CA LYS A 29 5.27 0.00 17.46
C LYS A 29 4.92 0.17 15.98
N ALA A 30 4.58 1.38 15.57
CA ALA A 30 4.54 1.72 14.16
C ALA A 30 5.97 1.53 13.65
N ILE A 31 6.22 0.39 13.02
CA ILE A 31 7.43 0.23 12.23
C ILE A 31 7.25 1.25 11.11
N VAL A 32 7.92 2.40 11.22
CA VAL A 32 8.04 3.36 10.14
C VAL A 32 8.91 2.69 9.08
N THR A 33 8.29 1.76 8.34
CA THR A 33 8.81 1.28 7.08
C THR A 33 8.44 2.36 6.07
N ASN A 34 9.43 2.90 5.35
CA ASN A 34 9.24 3.97 4.38
C ASN A 34 8.59 3.43 3.09
N ARG A 35 7.51 2.66 3.27
CA ARG A 35 6.89 1.79 2.28
C ARG A 35 5.41 2.12 2.23
N PRO A 36 4.85 2.36 1.03
CA PRO A 36 3.41 2.57 0.91
C PRO A 36 2.62 1.29 1.20
N ASP A 37 1.37 1.44 1.60
CA ASP A 37 0.42 0.32 1.73
C ASP A 37 -0.11 -0.13 0.36
N PHE A 38 -0.22 0.80 -0.58
CA PHE A 38 -0.64 0.54 -1.95
C PHE A 38 0.04 1.53 -2.91
N ILE A 39 0.19 1.11 -4.15
CA ILE A 39 0.63 1.96 -5.26
C ILE A 39 -0.56 2.18 -6.17
N VAL A 40 -0.73 3.39 -6.71
CA VAL A 40 -1.84 3.72 -7.60
C VAL A 40 -1.27 4.03 -8.98
N SER A 41 -1.82 3.40 -10.03
CA SER A 41 -1.51 3.76 -11.42
C SER A 41 -2.25 5.03 -11.84
N PRO A 42 -1.82 5.71 -12.92
CA PRO A 42 -2.46 6.94 -13.41
C PRO A 42 -3.97 6.82 -13.63
N ASN A 43 -4.47 5.67 -14.08
CA ASN A 43 -5.90 5.41 -14.24
C ASN A 43 -6.68 5.17 -12.93
N GLY A 44 -6.04 5.26 -11.76
CA GLY A 44 -6.65 5.09 -10.45
C GLY A 44 -6.68 3.64 -9.92
N THR A 45 -6.15 2.65 -10.65
CA THR A 45 -6.07 1.28 -10.12
C THR A 45 -5.08 1.22 -8.96
N ALA A 46 -5.56 0.78 -7.79
CA ALA A 46 -4.72 0.53 -6.63
C ALA A 46 -4.13 -0.89 -6.64
N PHE A 47 -2.87 -0.98 -6.24
CA PHE A 47 -2.08 -2.20 -6.19
C PHE A 47 -1.53 -2.37 -4.77
N PRO A 48 -2.05 -3.35 -3.99
CA PRO A 48 -1.69 -3.48 -2.59
C PRO A 48 -0.25 -3.97 -2.42
N VAL A 49 0.56 -3.24 -1.67
CA VAL A 49 1.89 -3.70 -1.30
C VAL A 49 1.75 -4.76 -0.19
N PRO A 50 2.36 -5.95 -0.31
CA PRO A 50 2.15 -7.04 0.65
C PRO A 50 2.57 -6.63 2.06
N LYS A 51 1.71 -6.76 3.08
CA LYS A 51 2.00 -6.30 4.45
C LYS A 51 3.34 -6.84 4.97
N GLY A 52 4.15 -5.98 5.60
CA GLY A 52 5.48 -6.33 6.11
C GLY A 52 6.58 -6.47 5.06
N ALA A 53 6.28 -6.32 3.76
CA ALA A 53 7.31 -6.25 2.73
C ALA A 53 8.27 -5.07 2.95
N THR A 54 9.52 -5.24 2.55
CA THR A 54 10.59 -4.23 2.54
C THR A 54 10.89 -3.79 1.10
N GLY A 55 11.16 -2.51 0.90
CA GLY A 55 11.48 -1.91 -0.40
C GLY A 55 11.14 -0.41 -0.45
N PRO A 56 11.24 0.23 -1.63
CA PRO A 56 11.55 -0.39 -2.92
C PRO A 56 13.03 -0.79 -3.05
N THR A 57 13.29 -1.88 -3.76
CA THR A 57 14.64 -2.32 -4.15
C THR A 57 14.70 -2.51 -5.68
N PRO A 58 15.85 -2.24 -6.34
CA PRO A 58 15.97 -2.46 -7.78
C PRO A 58 15.74 -3.91 -8.18
N VAL A 59 14.94 -4.14 -9.23
CA VAL A 59 14.78 -5.47 -9.85
C VAL A 59 15.80 -5.59 -10.97
N ILE A 60 16.84 -6.38 -10.75
CA ILE A 60 17.97 -6.54 -11.67
C ILE A 60 17.80 -7.83 -12.47
N ASN A 61 17.94 -7.77 -13.79
CA ASN A 61 17.92 -8.95 -14.66
C ASN A 61 19.30 -9.65 -14.72
N LEU A 62 19.39 -10.79 -15.41
CA LEU A 62 20.65 -11.55 -15.53
C LEU A 62 21.80 -10.76 -16.18
N ASN A 63 21.49 -9.73 -16.94
CA ASN A 63 22.46 -8.89 -17.64
C ASN A 63 22.88 -7.68 -16.78
N GLY A 64 22.49 -7.61 -15.51
CA GLY A 64 22.81 -6.50 -14.60
C GLY A 64 21.97 -5.24 -14.82
N LYS A 65 21.00 -5.25 -15.73
CA LYS A 65 20.14 -4.10 -16.01
C LYS A 65 19.01 -4.02 -14.97
N ILE A 66 18.76 -2.83 -14.44
CA ILE A 66 17.55 -2.54 -13.65
C ILE A 66 16.35 -2.56 -14.59
N THR A 67 15.32 -3.32 -14.22
CA THR A 67 14.10 -3.57 -15.01
C THR A 67 12.83 -3.22 -14.24
N GLY A 68 12.97 -2.52 -13.12
CA GLY A 68 11.88 -2.14 -12.26
C GLY A 68 12.30 -2.02 -10.80
N SER A 69 11.30 -1.97 -9.93
CA SER A 69 11.43 -1.88 -8.48
C SER A 69 10.56 -2.93 -7.79
N GLY A 70 10.94 -3.37 -6.59
CA GLY A 70 10.21 -4.41 -5.89
C GLY A 70 10.15 -4.25 -4.37
N TYR A 71 9.11 -4.84 -3.80
CA TYR A 71 8.90 -5.01 -2.37
C TYR A 71 8.88 -6.50 -2.05
N THR A 72 9.68 -6.95 -1.09
CA THR A 72 9.92 -8.37 -0.81
C THR A 72 9.74 -8.71 0.66
N GLY A 73 9.54 -9.99 0.99
CA GLY A 73 9.43 -10.44 2.39
C GLY A 73 8.07 -10.19 3.04
N GLY A 74 7.05 -9.81 2.27
CA GLY A 74 5.72 -9.54 2.81
C GLY A 74 4.82 -10.77 2.98
N LYS A 75 3.61 -10.48 3.45
CA LYS A 75 2.46 -11.39 3.51
C LYS A 75 1.20 -10.63 3.09
N GLY A 76 0.79 -10.81 1.85
CA GLY A 76 -0.41 -10.22 1.26
C GLY A 76 -1.34 -11.27 0.66
N GLY A 77 -2.44 -10.82 0.06
CA GLY A 77 -3.56 -11.67 -0.32
C GLY A 77 -4.33 -12.22 0.88
N ALA A 78 -5.59 -12.59 0.67
CA ALA A 78 -6.46 -13.11 1.71
C ALA A 78 -5.90 -14.37 2.40
N ASN A 79 -5.09 -15.17 1.71
CA ASN A 79 -4.43 -16.34 2.24
C ASN A 79 -2.97 -16.11 2.71
N GLY A 80 -2.48 -14.86 2.68
CA GLY A 80 -1.13 -14.49 3.11
C GLY A 80 0.01 -14.97 2.21
N GLN A 81 -0.25 -15.52 1.02
CA GLN A 81 0.77 -16.09 0.14
C GLN A 81 1.49 -15.08 -0.76
N VAL A 82 1.04 -13.82 -0.83
CA VAL A 82 1.75 -12.81 -1.62
C VAL A 82 2.97 -12.35 -0.84
N ASN A 83 4.16 -12.73 -1.31
CA ASN A 83 5.42 -12.38 -0.66
C ASN A 83 6.08 -11.15 -1.28
N THR A 84 6.06 -11.10 -2.61
CA THR A 84 6.79 -10.12 -3.38
C THR A 84 5.85 -9.40 -4.34
N MET A 85 5.97 -8.08 -4.41
CA MET A 85 5.41 -7.23 -5.47
C MET A 85 6.56 -6.68 -6.29
N ARG A 86 6.44 -6.70 -7.62
CA ARG A 86 7.36 -6.02 -8.53
C ARG A 86 6.59 -5.07 -9.43
N ILE A 87 7.10 -3.86 -9.56
CA ILE A 87 6.74 -2.89 -10.59
C ILE A 87 7.83 -2.99 -11.65
N MET A 88 7.46 -3.41 -12.85
CA MET A 88 8.37 -3.66 -13.96
C MET A 88 8.27 -2.54 -14.98
N ASP A 89 9.40 -2.16 -15.54
CA ASP A 89 9.50 -1.14 -16.58
C ASP A 89 8.75 -1.55 -17.86
N PRO A 90 8.46 -0.60 -18.75
CA PRO A 90 7.92 -0.89 -20.08
C PRO A 90 8.69 -1.97 -20.84
N THR A 91 7.94 -2.88 -21.46
CA THR A 91 8.50 -3.93 -22.31
C THR A 91 7.77 -3.98 -23.65
N PRO A 92 8.47 -4.04 -24.79
CA PRO A 92 7.82 -4.22 -26.09
C PRO A 92 7.19 -5.62 -26.19
N ALA A 93 6.21 -5.76 -27.07
CA ALA A 93 5.70 -7.07 -27.44
C ALA A 93 6.82 -7.93 -28.05
N LYS A 94 6.87 -9.22 -27.70
CA LYS A 94 7.89 -10.15 -28.20
C LYS A 94 7.36 -11.58 -28.21
N GLY A 95 7.21 -12.15 -29.41
CA GLY A 95 6.60 -13.47 -29.57
C GLY A 95 5.21 -13.52 -28.93
N ASN A 96 4.98 -14.49 -28.04
CA ASN A 96 3.72 -14.64 -27.32
C ASN A 96 3.54 -13.65 -26.15
N SER A 97 4.53 -12.79 -25.87
CA SER A 97 4.39 -11.75 -24.86
C SER A 97 3.65 -10.54 -25.46
N PRO A 98 2.53 -10.11 -24.87
CA PRO A 98 1.70 -9.03 -25.43
C PRO A 98 2.37 -7.65 -25.40
N GLY A 99 3.47 -7.50 -24.65
CA GLY A 99 4.07 -6.21 -24.37
C GLY A 99 3.28 -5.41 -23.32
N TYR A 100 3.96 -4.47 -22.68
CA TYR A 100 3.46 -3.63 -21.60
C TYR A 100 4.06 -2.23 -21.78
N PRO A 101 3.43 -1.34 -22.56
CA PRO A 101 4.02 -0.06 -22.98
C PRO A 101 4.26 0.92 -21.81
N ASN A 102 3.50 0.79 -20.73
CA ASN A 102 3.65 1.58 -19.51
C ASN A 102 4.24 0.78 -18.35
N GLY A 103 4.72 -0.44 -18.64
CA GLY A 103 5.13 -1.40 -17.63
C GLY A 103 3.96 -2.18 -17.02
N TYR A 104 4.28 -2.99 -16.03
CA TYR A 104 3.31 -3.87 -15.39
C TYR A 104 3.72 -4.17 -13.95
N ILE A 105 2.74 -4.53 -13.14
CA ILE A 105 2.95 -5.04 -11.80
C ILE A 105 2.79 -6.56 -11.83
N LYS A 106 3.58 -7.27 -11.02
CA LYS A 106 3.37 -8.70 -10.76
C LYS A 106 3.56 -9.03 -9.28
N TYR A 107 2.81 -10.01 -8.84
CA TYR A 107 2.84 -10.52 -7.47
C TYR A 107 3.33 -11.97 -7.48
N MET A 108 4.15 -12.32 -6.49
CA MET A 108 4.71 -13.66 -6.37
C MET A 108 4.69 -14.17 -4.94
N ASN A 109 4.55 -15.48 -4.79
CA ASN A 109 4.80 -16.16 -3.52
C ASN A 109 6.30 -16.45 -3.31
N ASN A 110 6.64 -17.07 -2.18
CA ASN A 110 8.04 -17.40 -1.81
C ASN A 110 8.74 -18.31 -2.84
N VAL A 111 7.99 -19.10 -3.60
CA VAL A 111 8.52 -20.01 -4.62
C VAL A 111 8.47 -19.40 -6.03
N LYS A 112 8.29 -18.07 -6.14
CA LYS A 112 8.31 -17.29 -7.39
C LYS A 112 7.16 -17.61 -8.37
N GLN A 113 6.07 -18.24 -7.92
CA GLN A 113 4.87 -18.41 -8.72
C GLN A 113 4.06 -17.10 -8.74
N GLY A 114 3.47 -16.78 -9.89
CA GLY A 114 2.55 -15.64 -9.98
C GLY A 114 1.31 -15.86 -9.13
N VAL A 115 0.90 -14.85 -8.37
CA VAL A 115 -0.28 -14.93 -7.49
C VAL A 115 -1.17 -13.71 -7.69
N ASP A 116 -2.45 -13.90 -7.39
CA ASP A 116 -3.42 -12.82 -7.33
C ASP A 116 -3.20 -11.99 -6.05
N PRO A 117 -3.11 -10.66 -6.12
CA PRO A 117 -2.78 -9.83 -4.96
C PRO A 117 -3.86 -9.80 -3.87
N TYR A 118 -5.12 -10.08 -4.23
CA TYR A 118 -6.26 -9.94 -3.33
C TYR A 118 -6.60 -11.26 -2.65
N THR A 119 -6.59 -12.37 -3.40
CA THR A 119 -6.89 -13.71 -2.89
C THR A 119 -5.63 -14.44 -2.43
N GLY A 120 -4.48 -14.14 -3.03
CA GLY A 120 -3.21 -14.85 -2.88
C GLY A 120 -3.20 -16.25 -3.50
N LYS A 121 -4.18 -16.60 -4.33
CA LYS A 121 -4.16 -17.84 -5.13
C LYS A 121 -3.17 -17.70 -6.28
N THR A 122 -2.60 -18.82 -6.72
CA THR A 122 -1.72 -18.82 -7.90
C THR A 122 -2.49 -18.48 -9.17
N LEU A 123 -1.84 -17.77 -10.08
CA LEU A 123 -2.36 -17.39 -11.39
C LEU A 123 -1.51 -18.01 -12.49
N PRO A 124 -2.13 -18.42 -13.62
CA PRO A 124 -1.36 -18.81 -14.80
C PRO A 124 -0.53 -17.64 -15.33
N ASN A 125 0.53 -17.94 -16.05
CA ASN A 125 1.46 -16.91 -16.56
C ASN A 125 0.79 -15.88 -17.49
N THR A 126 -0.31 -16.25 -18.15
CA THR A 126 -1.09 -15.36 -19.00
C THR A 126 -1.93 -14.34 -18.22
N LYS A 127 -2.07 -14.50 -16.90
CA LYS A 127 -2.92 -13.65 -16.04
C LYS A 127 -2.17 -12.99 -14.87
N ASN A 128 -0.89 -13.29 -14.67
CA ASN A 128 -0.13 -12.83 -13.51
C ASN A 128 0.62 -11.50 -13.72
N HIS A 129 0.37 -10.83 -14.85
CA HIS A 129 0.88 -9.50 -15.18
C HIS A 129 -0.27 -8.50 -15.20
N PHE A 130 -0.20 -7.50 -14.34
CA PHE A 130 -1.20 -6.46 -14.21
C PHE A 130 -0.67 -5.19 -14.88
N GLY A 131 -1.17 -4.85 -16.07
CA GLY A 131 -0.70 -3.68 -16.81
C GLY A 131 -0.92 -2.38 -16.02
N ILE A 132 0.05 -1.49 -16.08
CA ILE A 132 -0.08 -0.12 -15.59
C ILE A 132 -0.75 0.66 -16.73
N ASN A 133 -1.87 1.31 -16.47
CA ASN A 133 -2.60 2.10 -17.47
C ASN A 133 -2.89 3.51 -16.93
#